data_AF-A0A9E0VNB3-F1
#
_entry.id   AF-A0A9E0VNB3-F1
#
_cell.length_a   1.000
_cell.length_b   1.000
_cell.length_c   1.000
_cell.angle_alpha   90.00
_cell.angle_beta   90.00
_cell.angle_gamma   90.00
#
_symmetry.space_group_name_H-M   'P 1'
#
loop_
_entity.id
_entity.type
_entity.pdbx_description
1 polymer ?
#
loop_
_entity_poly.entity_id
_entity_poly.type
_entity_poly.pdbx_seq_one_letter_code
_entity_poly.pdbx_strand_id
1 'polypeptide(L)'
;MKNKSALLLLALLFTVTASAVDSKLFVDNWLFTLTDSTKMSLHDYNDSSWRRLTLPHDWSIEGDFMATNPSGASGGALPGGIGWYRKHFDINDYAKNK
;
A
#
# COMPACT_ATOMS: atom_id res chain seq x y z
N MET A 1 5.25 -23.83 -56.30
CA MET A 1 5.90 -23.71 -54.97
C MET A 1 6.18 -22.23 -54.66
N LYS A 2 5.19 -21.40 -54.30
CA LYS A 2 5.43 -19.96 -54.04
C LYS A 2 4.39 -19.36 -53.07
N ASN A 3 4.24 -19.92 -51.86
CA ASN A 3 3.29 -19.35 -50.86
C ASN A 3 3.32 -19.97 -49.45
N LYS A 4 4.15 -20.98 -49.16
CA LYS A 4 4.14 -21.61 -47.82
C LYS A 4 4.79 -20.76 -46.72
N SER A 5 5.72 -19.86 -47.08
CA SER A 5 6.44 -19.02 -46.11
C SER A 5 5.63 -17.83 -45.59
N ALA A 6 4.65 -17.32 -46.35
CA ALA A 6 3.81 -16.19 -45.94
C ALA A 6 2.77 -16.59 -44.86
N LEU A 7 2.32 -17.85 -44.86
CA LEU A 7 1.40 -18.35 -43.83
C LEU A 7 2.07 -18.61 -42.47
N LEU A 8 3.37 -18.94 -42.45
CA LEU A 8 4.09 -19.20 -41.18
C LEU A 8 4.35 -17.92 -40.37
N LEU A 9 4.55 -16.78 -41.03
CA LEU A 9 4.80 -15.48 -40.38
C LEU A 9 3.53 -14.86 -39.77
N LEU A 10 2.34 -15.18 -40.31
CA LEU A 10 1.07 -14.68 -39.77
C LEU A 10 0.63 -15.46 -38.51
N ALA A 11 1.00 -16.74 -38.40
CA ALA A 11 0.69 -17.56 -37.23
C ALA A 11 1.53 -17.21 -35.98
N LEU A 12 2.71 -16.61 -36.16
CA LEU A 12 3.61 -16.24 -35.06
C LEU A 12 3.23 -14.93 -34.35
N LEU A 13 2.34 -14.13 -34.96
CA LEU A 13 1.86 -12.86 -34.39
C LEU A 13 0.77 -13.04 -33.32
N PHE A 14 0.30 -14.27 -33.07
CA PHE A 14 -0.91 -14.50 -32.27
C PHE A 14 -0.74 -15.11 -30.88
N THR A 15 0.48 -15.42 -30.40
CA THR A 15 0.61 -16.01 -29.06
C THR A 15 1.79 -15.43 -28.27
N VAL A 16 1.71 -14.14 -27.98
CA VAL A 16 2.23 -13.63 -26.70
C VAL A 16 1.05 -12.96 -26.00
N THR A 17 0.20 -13.77 -25.38
CA THR A 17 -0.68 -13.23 -24.34
C THR A 17 0.21 -12.93 -23.14
N ALA A 18 0.69 -11.70 -23.04
CA ALA A 18 1.23 -11.21 -21.79
C ALA A 18 0.07 -11.24 -20.78
N SER A 19 0.07 -12.24 -19.89
CA SER A 19 -0.81 -12.22 -18.73
C SER A 19 -0.36 -11.06 -17.86
N ALA A 20 -1.06 -9.93 -17.93
CA ALA A 20 -0.86 -8.85 -16.99
C ALA A 20 -1.11 -9.40 -15.59
N VAL A 21 -0.13 -9.25 -14.69
CA VAL A 21 -0.34 -9.53 -13.26
C VAL A 21 -1.42 -8.57 -12.79
N ASP A 22 -2.56 -9.12 -12.39
CA ASP A 22 -3.64 -8.34 -11.79
C ASP A 22 -3.19 -7.91 -10.39
N SER A 23 -2.75 -6.67 -10.28
CA SER A 23 -2.34 -6.07 -9.02
C SER A 23 -3.36 -5.01 -8.65
N LYS A 24 -4.03 -5.21 -7.52
CA LYS A 24 -4.92 -4.21 -6.96
C LYS A 24 -4.15 -3.37 -5.96
N LEU A 25 -4.28 -2.05 -6.11
CA LEU A 25 -3.66 -1.11 -5.19
C LEU A 25 -4.25 -1.29 -3.77
N PHE A 26 -3.38 -1.41 -2.77
CA PHE A 26 -3.76 -1.66 -1.37
C PHE A 26 -3.53 -0.44 -0.47
N VAL A 27 -3.81 0.75 -0.99
CA VAL A 27 -3.45 2.03 -0.34
C VAL A 27 -4.61 2.71 0.39
N ASP A 28 -5.85 2.43 0.02
CA ASP A 28 -7.01 3.13 0.59
C ASP A 28 -7.47 2.53 1.90
N ASN A 29 -8.28 3.28 2.65
CA ASN A 29 -9.00 2.79 3.84
C ASN A 29 -8.09 2.24 4.95
N TRP A 30 -6.89 2.80 5.09
CA TRP A 30 -6.06 2.54 6.25
C TRP A 30 -6.53 3.40 7.42
N LEU A 31 -6.36 2.87 8.63
CA LEU A 31 -6.56 3.56 9.89
C LEU A 31 -5.19 3.84 10.49
N PHE A 32 -5.01 5.03 11.04
CA PHE A 32 -3.76 5.48 11.64
C PHE A 32 -3.98 6.09 13.03
N THR A 33 -3.03 5.83 13.93
CA THR A 33 -2.87 6.54 15.20
C THR A 33 -1.39 6.74 15.54
N LEU A 34 -1.05 7.89 16.13
CA LEU A 34 0.29 8.20 16.64
C LEU A 34 0.32 8.01 18.16
N THR A 35 0.12 6.77 18.60
CA THR A 35 0.15 6.35 20.01
C THR A 35 0.68 4.93 20.07
N ASP A 36 1.32 4.55 21.18
CA ASP A 36 1.85 3.19 21.34
C ASP A 36 1.09 2.38 22.38
N SER A 37 0.71 1.15 22.02
CA SER A 37 0.24 0.15 22.96
C SER A 37 0.34 -1.24 22.34
N THR A 38 0.87 -2.20 23.09
CA THR A 38 0.93 -3.61 22.67
C THR A 38 -0.45 -4.19 22.33
N LYS A 39 -1.52 -3.67 22.93
CA LYS A 39 -2.91 -4.04 22.67
C LYS A 39 -3.38 -3.72 21.25
N MET A 40 -2.74 -2.79 20.54
CA MET A 40 -3.15 -2.39 19.18
C MET A 40 -2.94 -3.50 18.14
N SER A 41 -2.13 -4.50 18.47
CA SER A 41 -1.94 -5.71 17.67
C SER A 41 -3.10 -6.71 17.77
N LEU A 42 -3.97 -6.57 18.78
CA LEU A 42 -5.10 -7.49 18.98
C LEU A 42 -6.12 -7.32 17.87
N HIS A 43 -6.64 -8.45 17.39
CA HIS A 43 -7.62 -8.48 16.30
C HIS A 43 -8.92 -7.74 16.65
N ASP A 44 -9.33 -7.81 17.91
CA ASP A 44 -10.56 -7.22 18.46
C ASP A 44 -10.35 -5.84 19.11
N TYR A 45 -9.19 -5.22 18.91
CA TYR A 45 -8.93 -3.87 19.42
C TYR A 45 -9.91 -2.85 18.82
N ASN A 46 -10.59 -2.09 19.68
CA ASN A 46 -11.49 -1.03 19.23
C ASN A 46 -10.71 0.14 18.64
N ASP A 47 -10.80 0.30 17.32
CA ASP A 47 -10.10 1.32 16.55
C ASP A 47 -10.98 2.39 15.94
N SER A 48 -12.21 2.51 16.44
CA SER A 48 -13.18 3.52 16.00
C SER A 48 -12.68 4.97 16.11
N SER A 49 -11.69 5.23 16.98
CA SER A 49 -11.07 6.56 17.14
C SER A 49 -9.92 6.84 16.18
N TRP A 50 -9.48 5.86 15.39
CA TRP A 50 -8.32 6.02 14.52
C TRP A 50 -8.68 6.81 13.26
N ARG A 51 -7.73 7.64 12.79
CA ARG A 51 -7.93 8.45 11.58
C ARG A 51 -7.90 7.56 10.35
N ARG A 52 -8.91 7.68 9.48
CA ARG A 52 -8.90 7.04 8.17
C ARG A 52 -8.08 7.86 7.16
N LEU A 53 -7.23 7.20 6.38
CA LEU A 53 -6.39 7.81 5.35
C LEU A 53 -6.06 6.85 4.19
N THR A 54 -5.38 7.40 3.18
CA THR A 54 -4.83 6.67 2.02
C THR A 54 -3.29 6.78 2.03
N LEU A 55 -2.60 5.69 1.68
CA LEU A 55 -1.14 5.60 1.59
C LEU A 55 -0.60 6.12 0.23
N PRO A 56 0.69 6.50 0.13
CA PRO A 56 1.69 6.58 1.21
C PRO A 56 1.39 7.71 2.20
N HIS A 57 1.78 7.51 3.45
CA HIS A 57 1.60 8.51 4.51
C HIS A 57 2.88 8.62 5.33
N ASP A 58 3.43 9.83 5.41
CA ASP A 58 4.46 10.21 6.37
C ASP A 58 3.76 10.98 7.48
N TRP A 59 3.74 10.44 8.70
CA TRP A 59 3.05 11.12 9.80
C TRP A 59 3.90 12.24 10.41
N SER A 60 5.22 12.19 10.26
CA SER A 60 6.12 13.15 10.91
C SER A 60 5.95 14.54 10.30
N ILE A 61 5.67 14.62 8.99
CA ILE A 61 5.47 15.88 8.26
C ILE A 61 4.20 16.64 8.67
N GLU A 62 3.26 15.99 9.34
CA GLU A 62 2.04 16.62 9.84
C GLU A 62 2.27 17.35 11.18
N GLY A 63 3.44 17.17 11.82
CA GLY A 63 3.77 17.76 13.10
C GLY A 63 4.53 19.08 13.01
N ASP A 64 4.56 19.81 14.11
CA ASP A 64 5.26 21.10 14.19
C ASP A 64 6.78 20.92 14.26
N PHE A 65 7.49 21.83 13.56
CA PHE A 65 8.94 21.96 13.65
C PHE A 65 9.33 22.53 15.02
N MET A 66 10.08 21.78 15.82
CA MET A 66 10.56 22.23 17.12
C MET A 66 12.01 21.81 17.35
N ALA A 67 12.83 22.74 17.86
CA ALA A 67 14.23 22.46 18.21
C ALA A 67 14.36 21.37 19.29
N THR A 68 13.30 21.15 20.08
CA THR A 68 13.23 20.11 21.12
C THR A 68 12.81 18.74 20.58
N ASN A 69 12.42 18.62 19.32
CA ASN A 69 12.06 17.32 18.76
C ASN A 69 13.29 16.40 18.71
N PRO A 70 13.15 15.10 19.07
CA PRO A 70 14.29 14.18 19.16
C PRO A 70 15.06 13.96 17.86
N SER A 71 14.43 14.22 16.71
CA SER A 71 15.05 14.15 15.38
C SER A 71 16.20 15.15 15.22
N GLY A 72 16.21 16.23 16.00
CA GLY A 72 17.16 17.33 15.89
C GLY A 72 17.14 18.01 14.53
N ALA A 73 18.04 18.98 14.33
CA ALA A 73 18.09 19.74 13.08
C ALA A 73 18.39 18.86 11.84
N SER A 74 19.26 17.86 11.97
CA SER A 74 19.60 16.94 10.88
C SER A 74 18.44 16.03 10.46
N GLY A 75 17.51 15.74 11.38
CA GLY A 75 16.28 15.02 11.09
C GLY A 75 15.10 15.93 10.73
N GLY A 76 15.38 17.20 10.40
CA GLY A 76 14.35 18.17 10.02
C GLY A 76 13.56 18.77 11.18
N ALA A 77 13.97 18.56 12.44
CA ALA A 77 13.31 19.07 13.64
C ALA A 77 11.82 18.71 13.73
N LEU A 78 11.40 17.61 13.08
CA LEU A 78 10.03 17.10 13.11
C LEU A 78 9.83 16.08 14.24
N PRO A 79 8.60 15.92 14.76
CA PRO A 79 8.34 14.94 15.81
C PRO A 79 8.52 13.51 15.27
N GLY A 80 8.82 12.59 16.18
CA GLY A 80 8.86 11.15 15.92
C GLY A 80 7.89 10.40 16.82
N GLY A 81 8.18 9.12 17.07
CA GLY A 81 7.39 8.27 17.94
C GLY A 81 6.99 6.96 17.26
N ILE A 82 5.98 6.31 17.81
CA ILE A 82 5.45 5.03 17.30
C ILE A 82 4.06 5.29 16.75
N GLY A 83 3.91 5.05 15.44
CA GLY A 83 2.63 5.11 14.74
C GLY A 83 2.17 3.71 14.35
N TRP A 84 0.88 3.44 14.50
CA TRP A 84 0.26 2.19 14.08
C TRP A 84 -0.64 2.40 12.87
N TYR A 85 -0.59 1.43 11.95
CA TYR A 85 -1.46 1.35 10.79
C TYR A 85 -2.29 0.07 10.86
N ARG A 86 -3.60 0.17 10.64
CA ARG A 86 -4.50 -0.98 10.55
C ARG A 86 -5.40 -0.89 9.33
N LYS A 87 -5.71 -2.02 8.72
CA LYS A 87 -6.70 -2.10 7.64
C LYS A 87 -7.53 -3.36 7.81
N HIS A 88 -8.85 -3.17 7.86
CA HIS A 88 -9.82 -4.25 7.75
C HIS A 88 -10.10 -4.48 6.27
N PHE A 89 -10.04 -5.71 5.81
CA PHE A 89 -10.31 -6.07 4.42
C PHE A 89 -10.91 -7.47 4.34
N ASP A 90 -11.80 -7.69 3.37
CA ASP A 90 -12.22 -9.03 2.99
C ASP A 90 -11.29 -9.53 1.88
N ILE A 91 -10.83 -10.77 1.98
CA ILE A 91 -10.02 -11.40 0.93
C ILE A 91 -10.77 -11.47 -0.40
N ASN A 92 -12.10 -11.56 -0.39
CA ASN A 92 -12.94 -11.58 -1.58
C ASN A 92 -12.91 -10.25 -2.35
N ASP A 93 -12.61 -9.13 -1.69
CA ASP A 93 -12.42 -7.84 -2.36
C ASP A 93 -11.15 -7.82 -3.25
N TYR A 94 -10.26 -8.79 -3.06
CA TYR A 94 -8.94 -8.85 -3.69
C TYR A 94 -8.68 -10.18 -4.42
N ALA A 95 -9.48 -11.21 -4.17
CA ALA A 95 -9.43 -12.47 -4.90
C ALA A 95 -10.38 -12.44 -6.09
N LYS A 96 -9.86 -12.66 -7.30
CA LYS A 96 -10.72 -13.10 -8.43
C LYS A 96 -11.10 -14.55 -8.19
N ASN A 97 -12.38 -14.88 -8.48
CA ASN A 97 -12.97 -16.22 -8.58
C ASN A 97 -11.92 -17.35 -8.51
N LYS A 98 -11.72 -17.90 -7.30
CA LYS A 98 -11.01 -19.16 -7.12
C LYS A 98 -11.94 -20.32 -7.38
#